data_AF-A0A0D6PFJ0-F1
#
_entry.id   AF-A0A0D6PFJ0-F1
#
_cell.length_a   1.000
_cell.length_b   1.000
_cell.length_c   1.000
_cell.angle_alpha   90.00
_cell.angle_beta   90.00
_cell.angle_gamma   90.00
#
_symmetry.space_group_name_H-M   'P 1'
#
loop_
_entity.id
_entity.type
_entity.pdbx_description
1 polymer ?
#
loop_
_entity_poly.entity_id
_entity_poly.type
_entity_poly.pdbx_seq_one_letter_code
_entity_poly.pdbx_strand_id
1 'polypeptide(L)'
;MLERRYAALFGILAVTSLLGGCSQSIHLYHEAEGGAIAQNRQPPPGANLPYPNLADVPPPLAPAAPGAQAAITAQARGGVSAPSAGALAGLTLPTAPPPVPKVPGVSVANPKAASAQALPVAAQPAAAPKPPGPPVSVAFRPGSALLPYDQQTLIQGVAAHRKGALIRVCGFGGGSLSLALARAQRMADALTAAGVPGKDIKINAFPAGSGGFVQLVY
;
A
#
# COMPACT_ATOMS: atom_id res chain seq x y z
N MET A 1 -6.60 -71.86 3.27
CA MET A 1 -6.84 -70.72 2.33
C MET A 1 -7.50 -69.50 2.99
N LEU A 2 -7.75 -69.47 4.30
CA LEU A 2 -8.45 -68.37 4.98
C LEU A 2 -7.53 -67.21 5.43
N GLU A 3 -6.24 -67.49 5.64
CA GLU A 3 -5.26 -66.56 6.22
C GLU A 3 -4.81 -65.43 5.27
N ARG A 4 -4.88 -65.64 3.95
CA ARG A 4 -4.44 -64.63 2.96
C ARG A 4 -5.44 -63.49 2.73
N ARG A 5 -6.67 -63.59 3.24
CA ARG A 5 -7.71 -62.55 3.06
C ARG A 5 -7.70 -61.47 4.14
N TYR A 6 -7.12 -61.75 5.31
CA TYR A 6 -7.08 -60.78 6.42
C TYR A 6 -5.95 -59.76 6.29
N ALA A 7 -4.84 -60.11 5.62
CA ALA A 7 -3.71 -59.20 5.42
C ALA A 7 -4.03 -58.02 4.48
N ALA A 8 -4.95 -58.19 3.53
CA ALA A 8 -5.32 -57.12 2.59
C ALA A 8 -6.27 -56.07 3.21
N LEU A 9 -7.07 -56.44 4.21
CA LEU A 9 -8.04 -55.54 4.85
C LEU A 9 -7.40 -54.61 5.90
N PHE A 10 -6.34 -55.04 6.57
CA PHE A 10 -5.61 -54.19 7.52
C PHE A 10 -4.70 -53.15 6.85
N GLY A 11 -4.23 -53.40 5.62
CA GLY A 11 -3.41 -52.44 4.88
C GLY A 11 -4.18 -51.19 4.42
N ILE A 12 -5.48 -51.32 4.14
CA ILE A 12 -6.28 -50.21 3.61
C ILE A 12 -6.71 -49.24 4.74
N LEU A 13 -6.88 -49.72 5.97
CA LEU A 13 -7.31 -48.87 7.09
C LEU A 13 -6.19 -47.95 7.63
N ALA A 14 -4.92 -48.34 7.46
CA ALA A 14 -3.79 -47.53 7.91
C ALA A 14 -3.44 -46.38 6.94
N VAL A 15 -3.80 -46.50 5.66
CA VAL A 15 -3.47 -45.46 4.65
C VAL A 15 -4.47 -44.30 4.68
N THR A 16 -5.73 -44.53 5.06
CA THR A 16 -6.74 -43.46 5.13
C THR A 16 -6.56 -42.53 6.33
N SER A 17 -5.88 -42.97 7.39
CA SER A 17 -5.65 -42.15 8.61
C SER A 17 -4.45 -41.19 8.49
N LEU A 18 -3.53 -41.43 7.55
CA LEU A 18 -2.36 -40.57 7.33
C LEU A 18 -2.62 -39.39 6.37
N LEU A 19 -3.67 -39.44 5.53
CA LEU A 19 -4.01 -38.36 4.60
C LEU A 19 -5.03 -37.35 5.15
N GLY A 20 -5.66 -37.60 6.31
CA GLY A 20 -6.67 -36.72 6.90
C GLY A 20 -6.14 -35.61 7.82
N GLY A 21 -4.84 -35.59 8.15
CA GLY A 21 -4.29 -34.76 9.23
C GLY A 21 -3.92 -33.31 8.89
N CYS A 22 -4.01 -32.88 7.63
CA CYS A 22 -3.46 -31.58 7.22
C CYS A 22 -4.45 -30.39 7.24
N SER A 23 -5.76 -30.59 7.51
CA SER A 23 -6.74 -29.48 7.53
C SER A 23 -7.17 -29.03 8.92
N GLN A 24 -6.93 -29.83 9.97
CA GLN A 24 -7.42 -29.53 11.32
C GLN A 24 -6.63 -28.43 12.06
N SER A 25 -5.37 -28.20 11.71
CA SER A 25 -4.54 -27.16 12.34
C SER A 25 -4.99 -25.73 11.97
N ILE A 26 -5.52 -25.54 10.76
CA ILE A 26 -6.03 -24.23 10.31
C ILE A 26 -7.31 -23.86 11.05
N HIS A 27 -8.17 -24.83 11.38
CA HIS A 27 -9.40 -24.58 12.14
C HIS A 27 -9.10 -24.11 13.57
N LEU A 28 -8.16 -24.78 14.26
CA LEU A 28 -7.73 -24.38 15.61
C LEU A 28 -7.06 -23.00 15.65
N TYR A 29 -6.30 -22.65 14.62
CA TYR A 29 -5.70 -21.30 14.51
C TYR A 29 -6.77 -20.22 14.29
N HIS A 30 -7.78 -20.46 13.46
CA HIS A 30 -8.87 -19.50 13.27
C HIS A 30 -9.78 -19.36 14.48
N GLU A 31 -9.93 -20.43 15.27
CA GLU A 31 -10.67 -20.40 16.52
C GLU A 31 -9.91 -19.63 17.63
N ALA A 32 -8.58 -19.75 17.68
CA ALA A 32 -7.74 -19.05 18.64
C ALA A 32 -7.44 -17.59 18.27
N GLU A 33 -7.17 -17.28 17.00
CA GLU A 33 -6.92 -15.90 16.52
C GLU A 33 -8.22 -15.11 16.27
N GLY A 34 -9.35 -15.80 16.18
CA GLY A 34 -10.66 -15.19 15.94
C GLY A 34 -11.10 -14.23 17.03
N GLY A 35 -10.68 -14.43 18.29
CA GLY A 35 -10.99 -13.57 19.44
C GLY A 35 -12.47 -13.12 19.49
N ALA A 36 -12.75 -11.98 20.12
CA ALA A 36 -14.07 -11.35 20.08
C ALA A 36 -14.50 -10.89 18.66
N ILE A 37 -13.64 -11.06 17.65
CA ILE A 37 -13.86 -10.63 16.26
C ILE A 37 -14.59 -11.70 15.43
N ALA A 38 -14.47 -12.97 15.82
CA ALA A 38 -15.22 -14.10 15.27
C ALA A 38 -16.64 -14.20 15.84
N GLN A 39 -16.91 -13.50 16.95
CA GLN A 39 -18.28 -13.33 17.44
C GLN A 39 -19.04 -12.48 16.43
N ASN A 40 -20.27 -12.90 16.12
CA ASN A 40 -21.17 -12.11 15.30
C ASN A 40 -21.30 -10.73 15.95
N ARG A 41 -20.80 -9.70 15.26
CA ARG A 41 -20.78 -8.33 15.81
C ARG A 41 -22.20 -7.97 16.17
N GLN A 42 -22.41 -7.40 17.36
CA GLN A 42 -23.70 -6.82 17.66
C GLN A 42 -24.07 -5.86 16.52
N PRO A 43 -25.31 -5.92 16.01
CA PRO A 43 -25.74 -5.03 14.94
C PRO A 43 -25.46 -3.59 15.38
N PRO A 44 -24.99 -2.72 14.47
CA PRO A 44 -24.70 -1.34 14.84
C PRO A 44 -25.96 -0.73 15.47
N PRO A 45 -25.82 0.05 16.56
CA PRO A 45 -26.96 0.72 17.16
C PRO A 45 -27.66 1.55 16.07
N GLY A 46 -28.97 1.35 15.93
CA GLY A 46 -29.76 2.00 14.88
C GLY A 46 -29.90 1.23 13.55
N ALA A 47 -29.39 0.00 13.42
CA ALA A 47 -29.54 -0.81 12.20
C ALA A 47 -31.00 -1.04 11.77
N ASN A 48 -31.93 -1.04 12.74
CA ASN A 48 -33.37 -1.20 12.51
C ASN A 48 -34.15 0.12 12.59
N LEU A 49 -33.46 1.25 12.80
CA LEU A 49 -34.12 2.54 12.71
C LEU A 49 -34.37 2.85 11.24
N PRO A 50 -35.55 3.39 10.90
CA PRO A 50 -35.77 3.93 9.56
C PRO A 50 -34.69 4.95 9.25
N TYR A 51 -34.09 4.84 8.07
CA TYR A 51 -33.12 5.82 7.61
C TYR A 51 -33.76 7.22 7.69
N PRO A 52 -33.04 8.24 8.20
CA PRO A 52 -33.53 9.60 8.19
C PRO A 52 -33.92 9.98 6.76
N ASN A 53 -35.09 10.60 6.61
CA ASN A 53 -35.62 10.97 5.31
C ASN A 53 -34.61 11.93 4.64
N LEU A 54 -34.16 11.60 3.42
CA LEU A 54 -33.27 12.47 2.65
C LEU A 54 -33.93 13.81 2.30
N ALA A 55 -35.25 13.90 2.41
CA ALA A 55 -36.01 15.15 2.27
C ALA A 55 -35.84 16.12 3.47
N ASP A 56 -35.40 15.63 4.62
CA ASP A 56 -35.09 16.45 5.82
C ASP A 56 -33.64 16.95 5.85
N VAL A 57 -32.86 16.71 4.79
CA VAL A 57 -31.53 17.29 4.67
C VAL A 57 -31.68 18.80 4.44
N PRO A 58 -31.15 19.66 5.32
CA PRO A 58 -31.16 21.10 5.09
C PRO A 58 -30.59 21.41 3.71
N PRO A 59 -31.13 22.40 2.98
CA PRO A 59 -30.63 22.76 1.67
C PRO A 59 -29.12 23.06 1.73
N PRO A 60 -28.35 22.74 0.66
CA PRO A 60 -26.94 23.06 0.59
C PRO A 60 -26.69 24.53 0.94
N LEU A 61 -25.73 24.78 1.83
CA LEU A 61 -25.32 26.14 2.17
C LEU A 61 -24.88 26.87 0.89
N ALA A 62 -25.22 28.14 0.80
CA ALA A 62 -24.80 28.98 -0.31
C ALA A 62 -23.25 28.96 -0.46
N PRO A 63 -22.72 28.98 -1.69
CA PRO A 63 -21.28 29.07 -1.92
C PRO A 63 -20.69 30.26 -1.17
N ALA A 64 -19.53 30.05 -0.55
CA ALA A 64 -18.84 31.12 0.14
C ALA A 64 -18.57 32.28 -0.82
N ALA A 65 -18.77 33.53 -0.35
CA ALA A 65 -18.55 34.71 -1.17
C ALA A 65 -17.13 34.73 -1.77
N PRO A 66 -16.92 35.29 -2.97
CA PRO A 66 -15.59 35.45 -3.55
C PRO A 66 -14.64 36.13 -2.55
N GLY A 67 -13.52 35.46 -2.22
CA GLY A 67 -12.55 35.95 -1.23
C GLY A 67 -12.75 35.48 0.22
N ALA A 68 -13.88 34.83 0.56
CA ALA A 68 -14.12 34.30 1.90
C ALA A 68 -13.07 33.24 2.32
N GLN A 69 -12.61 32.43 1.37
CA GLN A 69 -11.54 31.44 1.60
C GLN A 69 -10.21 32.11 1.96
N ALA A 70 -9.90 33.27 1.36
CA ALA A 70 -8.68 34.01 1.68
C ALA A 70 -8.76 34.61 3.10
N ALA A 71 -9.92 35.13 3.50
CA ALA A 71 -10.16 35.63 4.84
C ALA A 71 -10.05 34.52 5.91
N ILE A 72 -10.67 33.35 5.66
CA ILE A 72 -10.56 32.18 6.54
C ILE A 72 -9.10 31.72 6.66
N THR A 73 -8.36 31.70 5.56
CA THR A 73 -6.94 31.33 5.54
C THR A 73 -6.07 32.34 6.32
N ALA A 74 -6.35 33.64 6.17
CA ALA A 74 -5.66 34.69 6.91
C ALA A 74 -5.93 34.59 8.42
N GLN A 75 -7.17 34.32 8.80
CA GLN A 75 -7.60 34.20 10.19
C GLN A 75 -7.01 32.94 10.85
N ALA A 76 -6.94 31.82 10.13
CA ALA A 76 -6.30 30.59 10.60
C ALA A 76 -4.79 30.77 10.84
N ARG A 77 -4.11 31.56 10.00
CA ARG A 77 -2.68 31.87 10.19
C ARG A 77 -2.43 32.84 11.34
N GLY A 78 -3.36 33.75 11.62
CA GLY A 78 -3.25 34.71 12.72
C GLY A 78 -3.21 34.08 14.12
N GLY A 79 -3.77 32.87 14.29
CA GLY A 79 -3.78 32.15 15.57
C GLY A 79 -2.56 31.27 15.83
N VAL A 80 -1.70 31.05 14.83
CA VAL A 80 -0.51 30.20 14.97
C VAL A 80 0.74 31.08 14.89
N SER A 81 1.12 31.64 16.02
CA SER A 81 2.46 32.22 16.14
C SER A 81 3.48 31.07 16.12
N ALA A 82 4.50 31.17 15.27
CA ALA A 82 5.66 30.27 15.35
C ALA A 82 6.19 30.29 16.80
N PRO A 83 6.59 29.14 17.38
CA PRO A 83 7.13 29.11 18.73
C PRO A 83 8.29 30.10 18.81
N SER A 84 8.26 30.99 19.80
CA SER A 84 9.33 31.96 20.00
C SER A 84 10.64 31.21 20.24
N ALA A 85 11.76 31.77 19.78
CA ALA A 85 13.08 31.16 19.98
C ALA A 85 13.40 30.87 21.47
N GLY A 86 12.73 31.56 22.40
CA GLY A 86 12.80 31.31 23.83
C GLY A 86 12.15 29.99 24.28
N ALA A 87 11.17 29.44 23.55
CA ALA A 87 10.57 28.14 23.87
C ALA A 87 11.51 26.95 23.57
N LEU A 88 12.60 27.20 22.82
CA LEU A 88 13.68 26.25 22.54
C LEU A 88 14.89 26.42 23.47
N ALA A 89 14.86 27.40 24.37
CA ALA A 89 15.93 27.69 25.32
C ALA A 89 15.98 26.62 26.44
N GLY A 90 16.50 25.45 26.10
CA GLY A 90 16.63 24.31 27.01
C GLY A 90 17.10 23.03 26.32
N LEU A 91 16.90 22.91 25.00
CA LEU A 91 17.55 21.89 24.20
C LEU A 91 18.87 22.44 23.67
N THR A 92 19.94 22.32 24.46
CA THR A 92 21.30 22.55 23.96
C THR A 92 21.67 21.40 23.02
N LEU A 93 21.35 21.53 21.74
CA LEU A 93 21.96 20.71 20.71
C LEU A 93 23.46 21.06 20.66
N PRO A 94 24.37 20.07 20.64
CA PRO A 94 25.80 20.34 20.51
C PRO A 94 26.06 21.22 19.28
N THR A 95 26.66 22.38 19.53
CA THR A 95 26.74 23.50 18.57
C THR A 95 27.72 23.26 17.41
N ALA A 96 28.38 22.11 17.34
CA ALA A 96 29.26 21.79 16.22
C ALA A 96 29.21 20.29 15.90
N PRO A 97 28.90 19.92 14.64
CA PRO A 97 29.14 18.55 14.17
C PRO A 97 30.64 18.23 14.28
N PRO A 98 31.03 16.98 14.59
CA PRO A 98 32.42 16.59 14.62
C PRO A 98 33.10 16.85 13.26
N PRO A 99 34.40 17.22 13.25
CA PRO A 99 35.12 17.49 12.01
C PRO A 99 35.10 16.26 11.10
N VAL A 100 34.73 16.45 9.84
CA VAL A 100 34.71 15.38 8.84
C VAL A 100 36.12 14.85 8.58
N PRO A 101 36.35 13.53 8.60
CA PRO A 101 37.63 12.95 8.23
C PRO A 101 37.98 13.31 6.78
N LYS A 102 39.18 13.85 6.54
CA LYS A 102 39.67 14.14 5.19
C LYS A 102 40.16 12.85 4.55
N VAL A 103 39.42 12.33 3.58
CA VAL A 103 39.86 11.23 2.73
C VAL A 103 40.52 11.80 1.47
N PRO A 104 41.74 11.41 1.10
CA PRO A 104 42.39 11.88 -0.14
C PRO A 104 41.51 11.59 -1.37
N GLY A 105 41.21 12.62 -2.16
CA GLY A 105 40.47 12.50 -3.43
C GLY A 105 38.99 12.88 -3.40
N VAL A 106 38.41 13.23 -2.25
CA VAL A 106 37.01 13.68 -2.15
C VAL A 106 36.93 15.07 -1.51
N SER A 107 36.73 16.11 -2.33
CA SER A 107 36.41 17.45 -1.86
C SER A 107 34.91 17.59 -1.63
N VAL A 108 34.49 17.75 -0.37
CA VAL A 108 33.11 18.12 -0.03
C VAL A 108 33.02 19.65 0.01
N ALA A 109 32.17 20.24 -0.82
CA ALA A 109 32.00 21.69 -0.89
C ALA A 109 31.45 22.25 0.45
N ASN A 110 32.08 23.33 0.92
CA ASN A 110 31.72 24.05 2.15
C ASN A 110 30.41 24.85 1.95
N PRO A 111 29.33 24.63 2.72
CA PRO A 111 28.03 25.24 2.45
C PRO A 111 27.89 26.71 2.92
N LYS A 112 28.95 27.37 3.39
CA LYS A 112 28.86 28.70 4.03
C LYS A 112 29.16 29.91 3.12
N ALA A 113 28.87 29.81 1.82
CA ALA A 113 28.96 30.97 0.93
C ALA A 113 27.97 30.84 -0.24
N ALA A 114 26.68 30.92 0.06
CA ALA A 114 25.64 31.15 -0.96
C ALA A 114 24.60 32.13 -0.40
N SER A 115 25.06 33.33 -0.05
CA SER A 115 24.19 34.48 0.15
C SER A 115 23.57 34.88 -1.18
N ALA A 116 22.26 34.64 -1.29
CA ALA A 116 21.27 35.38 -2.08
C ALA A 116 21.74 35.94 -3.45
N GLN A 117 22.07 35.05 -4.39
CA GLN A 117 21.78 35.35 -5.79
C GLN A 117 20.33 34.92 -6.03
N ALA A 118 19.47 35.85 -6.45
CA ALA A 118 18.17 35.51 -6.98
C ALA A 118 18.40 34.62 -8.21
N LEU A 119 18.31 33.31 -8.00
CA LEU A 119 18.33 32.35 -9.08
C LEU A 119 17.20 32.74 -10.04
N PRO A 120 17.44 32.80 -11.36
CA PRO A 120 16.34 32.90 -12.31
C PRO A 120 15.37 31.79 -11.95
N VAL A 121 14.08 32.13 -11.80
CA VAL A 121 13.02 31.17 -11.48
C VAL A 121 13.18 30.02 -12.47
N ALA A 122 13.74 28.90 -11.99
CA ALA A 122 13.88 27.72 -12.81
C ALA A 122 12.48 27.37 -13.25
N ALA A 123 12.25 27.35 -14.56
CA ALA A 123 10.97 26.96 -15.12
C ALA A 123 10.54 25.68 -14.43
N GLN A 124 9.41 25.76 -13.73
CA GLN A 124 8.85 24.63 -12.98
C GLN A 124 8.82 23.43 -13.93
N PRO A 125 9.48 22.29 -13.58
CA PRO A 125 9.50 21.13 -14.45
C PRO A 125 8.06 20.83 -14.88
N ALA A 126 7.84 20.72 -16.19
CA ALA A 126 6.52 20.43 -16.73
C ALA A 126 5.90 19.28 -15.92
N ALA A 127 4.65 19.47 -15.48
CA ALA A 127 3.93 18.45 -14.74
C ALA A 127 4.07 17.12 -15.47
N ALA A 128 4.55 16.08 -14.77
CA ALA A 128 4.77 14.78 -15.37
C ALA A 128 3.50 14.35 -16.14
N PRO A 129 3.64 13.85 -17.38
CA PRO A 129 2.50 13.49 -18.19
C PRO A 129 1.58 12.56 -17.39
N LYS A 130 0.29 12.93 -17.31
CA LYS A 130 -0.71 12.15 -16.60
C LYS A 130 -0.76 10.77 -17.24
N PRO A 131 -0.52 9.67 -16.50
CA PRO A 131 -0.55 8.34 -17.08
C PRO A 131 -1.90 8.08 -17.76
N PRO A 132 -1.95 7.60 -19.00
CA PRO A 132 -3.17 7.18 -19.66
C PRO A 132 -3.71 5.92 -19.00
N GLY A 133 -4.97 5.97 -18.59
CA GLY A 133 -5.72 4.84 -18.06
C GLY A 133 -5.80 4.82 -16.53
N PRO A 134 -6.97 4.44 -15.98
CA PRO A 134 -7.09 4.25 -14.54
C PRO A 134 -6.15 3.11 -14.09
N PRO A 135 -5.47 3.25 -12.94
CA PRO A 135 -4.72 2.14 -12.36
C PRO A 135 -5.66 0.97 -12.10
N VAL A 136 -5.24 -0.24 -12.48
CA VAL A 136 -6.00 -1.46 -12.21
C VAL A 136 -5.61 -1.95 -10.83
N SER A 137 -6.57 -1.91 -9.90
CA SER A 137 -6.40 -2.43 -8.54
C SER A 137 -6.41 -3.95 -8.53
N VAL A 138 -5.46 -4.54 -7.81
CA VAL A 138 -5.31 -5.98 -7.64
C VAL A 138 -5.54 -6.32 -6.17
N ALA A 139 -6.57 -7.13 -5.91
CA ALA A 139 -6.89 -7.59 -4.57
C ALA A 139 -6.06 -8.84 -4.21
N PHE A 140 -5.58 -8.89 -2.97
CA PHE A 140 -4.90 -10.06 -2.41
C PHE A 140 -5.60 -10.49 -1.13
N ARG A 141 -5.60 -11.79 -0.85
CA ARG A 141 -6.05 -12.29 0.46
C ARG A 141 -5.15 -11.70 1.57
N PRO A 142 -5.71 -11.37 2.75
CA PRO A 142 -4.91 -10.92 3.89
C PRO A 142 -3.76 -11.89 4.20
N GLY A 143 -2.57 -11.35 4.49
CA GLY A 143 -1.36 -12.14 4.75
C GLY A 143 -0.79 -12.92 3.55
N SER A 144 -1.46 -12.94 2.40
CA SER A 144 -1.04 -13.73 1.24
C SER A 144 -0.48 -12.86 0.11
N ALA A 145 0.50 -13.41 -0.59
CA ALA A 145 1.00 -12.90 -1.87
C ALA A 145 0.51 -13.72 -3.08
N LEU A 146 -0.36 -14.71 -2.85
CA LEU A 146 -0.95 -15.49 -3.94
C LEU A 146 -1.93 -14.62 -4.72
N LEU A 147 -1.70 -14.55 -6.03
CA LEU A 147 -2.55 -13.83 -6.96
C LEU A 147 -3.79 -14.68 -7.28
N PRO A 148 -5.01 -14.21 -6.98
CA PRO A 148 -6.24 -14.91 -7.37
C PRO A 148 -6.39 -15.00 -8.90
N TYR A 149 -7.04 -16.06 -9.39
CA TYR A 149 -7.17 -16.32 -10.82
C TYR A 149 -7.93 -15.22 -11.58
N ASP A 150 -8.99 -14.68 -10.97
CA ASP A 150 -9.75 -13.54 -11.49
C ASP A 150 -8.87 -12.29 -11.67
N GLN A 151 -7.96 -12.05 -10.72
CA GLN A 151 -7.02 -10.93 -10.78
C GLN A 151 -5.95 -11.15 -11.85
N GLN A 152 -5.55 -12.40 -12.10
CA GLN A 152 -4.61 -12.74 -13.17
C GLN A 152 -5.17 -12.37 -14.55
N THR A 153 -6.45 -12.64 -14.81
CA THR A 153 -7.13 -12.26 -16.06
C THR A 153 -7.16 -10.75 -16.26
N LEU A 154 -7.37 -9.96 -15.20
CA LEU A 154 -7.30 -8.49 -15.26
C LEU A 154 -5.90 -7.99 -15.64
N ILE A 155 -4.86 -8.57 -15.04
CA ILE A 155 -3.47 -8.24 -15.35
C ILE A 155 -3.12 -8.58 -16.81
N GLN A 156 -3.61 -9.72 -17.32
CA GLN A 156 -3.46 -10.10 -18.72
C GLN A 156 -4.14 -9.09 -19.66
N GLY A 157 -5.31 -8.57 -19.30
CA GLY A 157 -5.98 -7.49 -20.04
C GLY A 157 -5.10 -6.24 -20.14
N VAL A 158 -4.46 -5.83 -19.05
CA VAL A 158 -3.52 -4.68 -19.07
C VAL A 158 -2.32 -4.96 -19.98
N ALA A 159 -1.76 -6.16 -19.95
CA ALA A 159 -0.67 -6.56 -20.83
C ALA A 159 -1.07 -6.49 -22.31
N ALA A 160 -2.28 -6.94 -22.66
CA ALA A 160 -2.81 -6.87 -24.02
C ALA A 160 -3.00 -5.43 -24.52
N HIS A 161 -3.37 -4.49 -23.64
CA HIS A 161 -3.57 -3.08 -23.98
C HIS A 161 -2.30 -2.22 -23.96
N ARG A 162 -1.15 -2.77 -23.54
CA ARG A 162 0.10 -2.04 -23.30
C ARG A 162 0.64 -1.32 -24.54
N LYS A 163 0.55 -1.91 -25.74
CA LYS A 163 1.15 -1.38 -26.99
C LYS A 163 2.62 -0.93 -26.84
N GLY A 164 3.42 -1.66 -26.05
CA GLY A 164 4.84 -1.37 -25.82
C GLY A 164 5.16 -0.38 -24.68
N ALA A 165 4.16 0.15 -23.97
CA ALA A 165 4.37 1.02 -22.80
C ALA A 165 5.15 0.34 -21.67
N LEU A 166 5.72 1.15 -20.77
CA LEU A 166 6.23 0.67 -19.49
C LEU A 166 5.06 0.35 -18.56
N ILE A 167 5.24 -0.62 -17.67
CA ILE A 167 4.25 -0.96 -16.64
C ILE A 167 4.86 -0.68 -15.28
N ARG A 168 4.14 0.07 -14.44
CA ARG A 168 4.43 0.18 -13.02
C ARG A 168 3.56 -0.79 -12.26
N VAL A 169 4.19 -1.62 -11.45
CA VAL A 169 3.56 -2.57 -10.54
C VAL A 169 3.85 -2.11 -9.12
N CYS A 170 2.83 -2.06 -8.28
CA CYS A 170 2.96 -1.62 -6.91
C CYS A 170 2.28 -2.60 -5.96
N GLY A 171 3.01 -3.16 -5.00
CA GLY A 171 2.45 -4.01 -3.95
C GLY A 171 2.33 -3.28 -2.61
N PHE A 172 1.30 -3.61 -1.85
CA PHE A 172 1.05 -3.10 -0.50
C PHE A 172 0.98 -4.23 0.52
N GLY A 173 1.55 -4.03 1.70
CA GLY A 173 1.87 -5.12 2.63
C GLY A 173 1.23 -5.08 4.02
N GLY A 174 0.31 -4.16 4.30
CA GLY A 174 -0.43 -4.09 5.56
C GLY A 174 0.45 -3.90 6.81
N GLY A 175 1.60 -3.26 6.68
CA GLY A 175 2.64 -3.10 7.70
C GLY A 175 3.93 -3.85 7.38
N SER A 176 3.94 -4.75 6.39
CA SER A 176 5.10 -5.57 6.04
C SER A 176 5.67 -5.24 4.66
N LEU A 177 6.91 -4.74 4.61
CA LEU A 177 7.60 -4.48 3.34
C LEU A 177 7.89 -5.78 2.55
N SER A 178 8.23 -6.87 3.23
CA SER A 178 8.50 -8.16 2.58
C SER A 178 7.25 -8.71 1.90
N LEU A 179 6.08 -8.60 2.53
CA LEU A 179 4.81 -8.98 1.93
C LEU A 179 4.44 -8.08 0.74
N ALA A 180 4.68 -6.77 0.86
CA ALA A 180 4.47 -5.82 -0.22
C ALA A 180 5.31 -6.17 -1.45
N LEU A 181 6.59 -6.48 -1.26
CA LEU A 181 7.51 -6.88 -2.32
C LEU A 181 7.10 -8.21 -2.97
N ALA A 182 6.73 -9.21 -2.16
CA ALA A 182 6.27 -10.50 -2.67
C ALA A 182 5.01 -10.38 -3.55
N ARG A 183 4.06 -9.51 -3.16
CA ARG A 183 2.88 -9.19 -3.96
C ARG A 183 3.24 -8.50 -5.27
N ALA A 184 4.14 -7.52 -5.20
CA ALA A 184 4.63 -6.80 -6.38
C ALA A 184 5.35 -7.75 -7.37
N GLN A 185 6.17 -8.66 -6.85
CA GLN A 185 6.84 -9.70 -7.64
C GLN A 185 5.84 -10.64 -8.30
N ARG A 186 4.79 -11.10 -7.59
CA ARG A 186 3.79 -11.98 -8.21
C ARG A 186 2.98 -11.32 -9.32
N MET A 187 2.68 -10.03 -9.20
CA MET A 187 2.07 -9.29 -10.32
C MET A 187 3.06 -9.14 -11.50
N ALA A 188 4.35 -8.90 -11.22
CA ALA A 188 5.38 -8.84 -12.25
C ALA A 188 5.55 -10.18 -12.98
N ASP A 189 5.59 -11.30 -12.25
CA ASP A 189 5.66 -12.64 -12.82
C ASP A 189 4.45 -12.93 -13.72
N ALA A 190 3.24 -12.53 -13.29
CA ALA A 190 2.03 -12.69 -14.07
C ALA A 190 2.06 -11.85 -15.37
N LEU A 191 2.60 -10.63 -15.32
CA LEU A 191 2.83 -9.81 -16.51
C LEU A 191 3.88 -10.42 -17.45
N THR A 192 4.96 -10.95 -16.90
CA THR A 192 6.00 -11.64 -17.69
C THR A 192 5.43 -12.91 -18.35
N ALA A 193 4.62 -13.68 -17.64
CA ALA A 193 3.89 -14.82 -18.20
C ALA A 193 2.90 -14.41 -19.31
N ALA A 194 2.37 -13.19 -19.25
CA ALA A 194 1.54 -12.58 -20.29
C ALA A 194 2.35 -11.94 -21.44
N GLY A 195 3.68 -12.13 -21.48
CA GLY A 195 4.55 -11.66 -22.56
C GLY A 195 5.12 -10.25 -22.38
N VAL A 196 5.01 -9.65 -21.19
CA VAL A 196 5.64 -8.35 -20.91
C VAL A 196 7.13 -8.54 -20.57
N PRO A 197 8.07 -7.94 -21.32
CA PRO A 197 9.50 -8.03 -21.00
C PRO A 197 9.79 -7.45 -19.61
N GLY A 198 10.61 -8.14 -18.81
CA GLY A 198 10.94 -7.69 -17.44
C GLY A 198 11.56 -6.28 -17.38
N LYS A 199 12.32 -5.87 -18.42
CA LYS A 199 12.88 -4.52 -18.54
C LYS A 199 11.83 -3.41 -18.64
N ASP A 200 10.61 -3.75 -19.04
CA ASP A 200 9.50 -2.81 -19.19
C ASP A 200 8.64 -2.74 -17.92
N ILE A 201 8.97 -3.51 -16.88
CA ILE A 201 8.23 -3.58 -15.62
C ILE A 201 9.03 -2.88 -14.52
N LYS A 202 8.44 -1.83 -13.93
CA LYS A 202 8.96 -1.14 -12.75
C LYS A 202 8.20 -1.61 -11.51
N ILE A 203 8.92 -2.21 -10.57
CA ILE A 203 8.36 -2.74 -9.32
C ILE A 203 8.55 -1.71 -8.20
N ASN A 204 7.46 -1.38 -7.52
CA ASN A 204 7.45 -0.62 -6.27
C ASN A 204 6.76 -1.43 -5.17
N ALA A 205 7.16 -1.21 -3.93
CA ALA A 205 6.55 -1.85 -2.76
C ALA A 205 6.43 -0.83 -1.64
N PHE A 206 5.26 -0.77 -1.01
CA PHE A 206 5.02 0.07 0.16
C PHE A 206 4.48 -0.78 1.31
N PRO A 207 4.99 -0.62 2.55
CA PRO A 207 4.50 -1.38 3.68
C PRO A 207 3.06 -1.00 4.02
N ALA A 208 2.65 0.26 3.83
CA ALA A 208 1.31 0.74 4.15
C ALA A 208 0.27 0.33 3.09
N GLY A 209 -0.96 0.03 3.53
CA GLY A 209 -2.09 -0.33 2.64
C GLY A 209 -2.22 -1.84 2.38
N SER A 210 -3.20 -2.25 1.58
CA SER A 210 -3.44 -3.66 1.22
C SER A 210 -3.60 -3.84 -0.28
N GLY A 211 -3.24 -5.03 -0.78
CA GLY A 211 -3.37 -5.37 -2.19
C GLY A 211 -2.22 -4.87 -3.06
N GLY A 212 -2.54 -4.36 -4.25
CA GLY A 212 -1.59 -3.76 -5.17
C GLY A 212 -2.29 -3.07 -6.34
N PHE A 213 -1.52 -2.49 -7.25
CA PHE A 213 -2.05 -1.99 -8.52
C PHE A 213 -1.04 -2.13 -9.66
N VAL A 214 -1.58 -2.15 -10.87
CA VAL A 214 -0.83 -2.13 -12.12
C VAL A 214 -1.26 -0.91 -12.93
N GLN A 215 -0.29 -0.15 -13.43
CA GLN A 215 -0.54 1.07 -14.19
C GLN A 215 0.39 1.15 -15.39
N LEU A 216 -0.15 1.55 -16.54
CA LEU A 216 0.65 1.84 -17.73
C LEU A 216 1.33 3.20 -17.58
N VAL A 217 2.61 3.26 -17.94
CA VAL A 217 3.45 4.45 -17.91
C VAL A 217 3.96 4.68 -19.32
N TYR A 218 3.65 5.86 -19.88
CA TYR A 218 4.06 6.29 -21.21
C TYR A 218 4.92 7.54 -21.09
#